data_AF-A0A0M4LGQ7-F1
#
_entry.id   AF-A0A0M4LGQ7-F1
#
_cell.length_a   1.000
_cell.length_b   1.000
_cell.length_c   1.000
_cell.angle_alpha   90.00
_cell.angle_beta   90.00
_cell.angle_gamma   90.00
#
_symmetry.space_group_name_H-M   'P 1'
#
loop_
_entity.id
_entity.type
_entity.pdbx_description
1 polymer ?
#
loop_
_entity_poly.entity_id
_entity_poly.type
_entity_poly.pdbx_seq_one_letter_code
_entity_poly.pdbx_strand_id
1 'polypeptide(L)'
;MSIDFLDDFVKQTKTGGQKVKHYPKEYSNLRLRVSFGQGTLSKIPWVQVVAPDVGTSNGYYPVYLFYKQENILILAYGIGESVEADSWNSEIHSSKQRIDEFIDNPFRYGNSYVCEHYEPIVNGEEVNYLRDGKEVSKKQMTEELDSLVDYYKECMDIDLKDETSVISTGLFYMEQQLEDFIIRNWEETELGKKYDLIYEEGELISQQYRTDIGIMDILAKDKKDGSYVVIELKRKQTSDETIGQVTRYMGWIKKKLGDPEVKGIIVAGKFDEKLDYAQEMTPNIEVFLYQVDFKLNEHKR
;
A
#
# COMPACT_ATOMS: atom_id res chain seq x y z
N MET A 1 -17.24 2.75 -4.49
CA MET A 1 -17.27 3.06 -5.95
C MET A 1 -17.94 1.88 -6.65
N SER A 2 -18.66 2.01 -7.77
CA SER A 2 -19.35 0.82 -8.34
C SER A 2 -18.36 -0.21 -8.89
N ILE A 3 -18.55 -1.49 -8.57
CA ILE A 3 -17.74 -2.61 -9.07
C ILE A 3 -18.15 -3.11 -10.47
N ASP A 4 -18.90 -2.31 -11.24
CA ASP A 4 -19.44 -2.71 -12.55
C ASP A 4 -18.34 -3.16 -13.55
N PHE A 5 -17.10 -2.71 -13.35
CA PHE A 5 -15.95 -3.17 -14.13
C PHE A 5 -15.70 -4.68 -14.02
N LEU A 6 -16.18 -5.36 -12.96
CA LEU A 6 -16.02 -6.81 -12.81
C LEU A 6 -16.83 -7.60 -13.84
N ASP A 7 -18.01 -7.10 -14.25
CA ASP A 7 -18.82 -7.77 -15.26
C ASP A 7 -18.09 -7.78 -16.60
N ASP A 8 -17.55 -6.62 -16.98
CA ASP A 8 -16.76 -6.47 -18.21
C ASP A 8 -15.49 -7.31 -18.14
N PHE A 9 -14.84 -7.35 -16.98
CA PHE A 9 -13.68 -8.21 -16.74
C PHE A 9 -14.02 -9.68 -16.98
N VAL A 10 -15.03 -10.22 -16.28
CA VAL A 10 -15.47 -11.61 -16.41
C VAL A 10 -15.87 -11.93 -17.85
N LYS A 11 -16.68 -11.08 -18.51
CA LYS A 11 -17.08 -11.26 -19.91
C LYS A 11 -15.85 -11.32 -20.82
N GLN A 12 -14.89 -10.41 -20.64
CA GLN A 12 -13.70 -10.34 -21.47
C GLN A 12 -12.78 -11.56 -21.31
N THR A 13 -12.74 -12.20 -20.13
CA THR A 13 -11.95 -13.43 -19.94
C THR A 13 -12.39 -14.58 -20.88
N LYS A 14 -13.61 -14.50 -21.43
CA LYS A 14 -14.20 -15.47 -22.37
C LYS A 14 -13.96 -15.13 -23.85
N THR A 15 -13.53 -13.92 -24.19
CA THR A 15 -13.42 -13.45 -25.60
C THR A 15 -11.99 -13.48 -26.16
N GLY A 16 -10.98 -13.69 -25.31
CA GLY A 16 -9.57 -13.71 -25.70
C GLY A 16 -8.95 -12.31 -25.92
N GLY A 17 -9.66 -11.24 -25.58
CA GLY A 17 -9.13 -9.88 -25.66
C GLY A 17 -8.19 -9.54 -24.49
N GLN A 18 -7.04 -8.93 -24.79
CA GLN A 18 -6.06 -8.44 -23.79
C GLN A 18 -6.09 -6.90 -23.61
N LYS A 19 -7.03 -6.19 -24.25
CA LYS A 19 -7.12 -4.73 -24.17
C LYS A 19 -7.67 -4.32 -22.81
N VAL A 20 -6.95 -3.46 -22.10
CA VAL A 20 -7.33 -3.01 -20.74
C VAL A 20 -7.61 -1.51 -20.62
N LYS A 21 -7.47 -0.75 -21.72
CA LYS A 21 -7.57 0.72 -21.70
C LYS A 21 -8.95 1.27 -21.29
N HIS A 22 -10.00 0.47 -21.40
CA HIS A 22 -11.37 0.89 -21.08
C HIS A 22 -11.74 0.64 -19.61
N TYR A 23 -10.95 -0.13 -18.87
CA TYR A 23 -11.17 -0.31 -17.43
C TYR A 23 -10.84 0.97 -16.66
N PRO A 24 -11.47 1.18 -15.49
CA PRO A 24 -11.06 2.22 -14.57
C PRO A 24 -9.56 2.15 -14.29
N LYS A 25 -8.93 3.30 -14.11
CA LYS A 25 -7.50 3.37 -13.75
C LYS A 25 -7.29 3.43 -12.24
N GLU A 26 -8.35 3.70 -11.50
CA GLU A 26 -8.30 3.97 -10.07
C GLU A 26 -9.53 3.39 -9.38
N TYR A 27 -9.36 3.00 -8.11
CA TYR A 27 -10.41 2.58 -7.19
C TYR A 27 -10.05 3.10 -5.80
N SER A 28 -10.94 3.88 -5.19
CA SER A 28 -10.75 4.51 -3.87
C SER A 28 -9.37 5.18 -3.70
N ASN A 29 -8.97 5.97 -4.70
CA ASN A 29 -7.68 6.71 -4.82
C ASN A 29 -6.42 5.85 -4.94
N LEU A 30 -6.58 4.54 -5.07
CA LEU A 30 -5.51 3.60 -5.40
C LEU A 30 -5.53 3.28 -6.89
N ARG A 31 -4.40 2.83 -7.43
CA ARG A 31 -4.30 2.45 -8.83
C ARG A 31 -5.00 1.11 -9.04
N LEU A 32 -5.96 1.09 -9.97
CA LEU A 32 -6.60 -0.13 -10.45
C LEU A 32 -5.89 -0.60 -11.72
N ARG A 33 -5.46 -1.86 -11.73
CA ARG A 33 -4.77 -2.50 -12.85
C ARG A 33 -5.51 -3.77 -13.22
N VAL A 34 -5.66 -4.01 -14.52
CA VAL A 34 -6.27 -5.21 -15.05
C VAL A 34 -5.27 -5.92 -15.95
N SER A 35 -5.23 -7.25 -15.88
CA SER A 35 -4.41 -8.06 -16.77
C SER A 35 -5.13 -9.33 -17.20
N PHE A 36 -5.02 -9.63 -18.49
CA PHE A 36 -5.46 -10.89 -19.10
C PHE A 36 -4.26 -11.72 -19.59
N GLY A 37 -3.05 -11.39 -19.13
CA GLY A 37 -1.77 -11.92 -19.65
C GLY A 37 -1.11 -11.00 -20.68
N GLN A 38 0.19 -11.21 -20.92
CA GLN A 38 0.96 -10.52 -21.97
C GLN A 38 1.37 -11.54 -23.04
N GLY A 39 0.90 -11.33 -24.27
CA GLY A 39 1.15 -12.24 -25.39
C GLY A 39 0.24 -13.46 -25.36
N THR A 40 0.35 -14.30 -24.33
CA THR A 40 -0.56 -15.43 -24.09
C THR A 40 -1.65 -15.07 -23.11
N LEU A 41 -2.83 -15.67 -23.27
CA LEU A 41 -3.95 -15.48 -22.34
C LEU A 41 -3.62 -16.13 -20.99
N SER A 42 -3.77 -15.36 -19.92
CA SER A 42 -3.58 -15.85 -18.57
C SER A 42 -4.65 -16.89 -18.23
N LYS A 43 -4.22 -17.96 -17.56
CA LYS A 43 -5.13 -18.91 -16.88
C LYS A 43 -5.83 -18.27 -15.69
N ILE A 44 -5.18 -17.26 -15.10
CA ILE A 44 -5.66 -16.49 -13.96
C ILE A 44 -5.57 -14.99 -14.30
N PRO A 45 -6.51 -14.44 -15.10
CA PRO A 45 -6.66 -13.00 -15.26
C PRO A 45 -6.92 -12.36 -13.90
N TRP A 46 -6.57 -11.09 -13.74
CA TRP A 46 -6.71 -10.41 -12.46
C TRP A 46 -7.07 -8.93 -12.57
N VAL A 47 -7.68 -8.42 -11.49
CA VAL A 47 -7.89 -6.99 -11.23
C VAL A 47 -7.27 -6.66 -9.88
N GLN A 48 -6.21 -5.84 -9.90
CA GLN A 48 -5.42 -5.47 -8.73
C GLN A 48 -5.73 -4.02 -8.35
N VAL A 49 -5.90 -3.76 -7.05
CA VAL A 49 -5.94 -2.42 -6.47
C VAL A 49 -4.67 -2.24 -5.64
N VAL A 50 -3.88 -1.20 -5.92
CA VAL A 50 -2.54 -1.07 -5.35
C VAL A 50 -2.14 0.39 -5.19
N ALA A 51 -1.29 0.69 -4.21
CA ALA A 51 -0.66 2.00 -4.10
C ALA A 51 0.01 2.43 -5.43
N PRO A 52 -0.01 3.73 -5.80
CA PRO A 52 0.46 4.23 -7.09
C PRO A 52 1.88 3.79 -7.50
N ASP A 53 2.74 3.60 -6.52
CA ASP A 53 4.18 3.36 -6.57
C ASP A 53 4.61 1.89 -6.54
N VAL A 54 3.74 0.99 -6.05
CA VAL A 54 4.05 -0.43 -6.01
C VAL A 54 4.05 -1.01 -7.43
N GLY A 55 5.15 -1.65 -7.81
CA GLY A 55 5.30 -2.37 -9.08
C GLY A 55 4.26 -3.49 -9.25
N THR A 56 3.91 -3.86 -10.48
CA THR A 56 2.87 -4.87 -10.76
C THR A 56 3.16 -6.27 -10.20
N SER A 57 4.41 -6.54 -9.85
CA SER A 57 4.92 -7.90 -9.58
C SER A 57 5.42 -8.10 -8.15
N ASN A 58 5.55 -7.02 -7.38
CA ASN A 58 6.20 -7.01 -6.07
C ASN A 58 5.25 -6.40 -5.04
N GLY A 59 5.24 -6.96 -3.83
CA GLY A 59 4.41 -6.52 -2.71
C GLY A 59 3.11 -7.32 -2.52
N TYR A 60 2.27 -6.81 -1.63
CA TYR A 60 0.94 -7.34 -1.31
C TYR A 60 -0.12 -6.30 -1.66
N TYR A 61 -1.33 -6.77 -1.98
CA TYR A 61 -2.36 -5.90 -2.54
C TYR A 61 -3.74 -6.59 -2.55
N PRO A 62 -4.85 -5.85 -2.42
CA PRO A 62 -6.17 -6.34 -2.78
C PRO A 62 -6.24 -6.75 -4.26
N VAL A 63 -6.72 -7.96 -4.55
CA VAL A 63 -6.81 -8.45 -5.93
C VAL A 63 -8.00 -9.37 -6.13
N TYR A 64 -8.66 -9.22 -7.27
CA TYR A 64 -9.52 -10.26 -7.83
C TYR A 64 -8.70 -11.18 -8.74
N LEU A 65 -8.67 -12.47 -8.44
CA LEU A 65 -8.03 -13.53 -9.22
C LEU A 65 -9.11 -14.43 -9.84
N PHE A 66 -9.18 -14.52 -11.17
CA PHE A 66 -10.17 -15.39 -11.82
C PHE A 66 -9.55 -16.71 -12.27
N TYR A 67 -9.77 -17.75 -11.50
CA TYR A 67 -9.40 -19.13 -11.79
C TYR A 67 -10.34 -19.71 -12.85
N LYS A 68 -9.95 -19.55 -14.12
CA LYS A 68 -10.83 -19.84 -15.27
C LYS A 68 -11.23 -21.32 -15.38
N GLN A 69 -10.36 -22.24 -14.99
CA GLN A 69 -10.61 -23.67 -15.12
C GLN A 69 -11.65 -24.12 -14.08
N GLU A 70 -11.60 -23.53 -12.89
CA GLU A 70 -12.47 -23.77 -11.75
C GLU A 70 -13.76 -22.93 -11.82
N ASN A 71 -13.78 -21.89 -12.67
CA ASN A 71 -14.83 -20.87 -12.73
C ASN A 71 -15.04 -20.17 -11.38
N ILE A 72 -13.94 -19.84 -10.70
CA ILE A 72 -13.96 -19.17 -9.39
C ILE A 72 -13.24 -17.82 -9.50
N LEU A 73 -13.93 -16.76 -9.09
CA LEU A 73 -13.38 -15.44 -8.87
C LEU A 73 -13.09 -15.27 -7.38
N ILE A 74 -11.83 -15.10 -7.00
CA ILE A 74 -11.40 -14.91 -5.61
C ILE A 74 -11.06 -13.44 -5.41
N LEU A 75 -11.70 -12.78 -4.44
CA LEU A 75 -11.17 -11.57 -3.81
C LEU A 75 -10.12 -12.01 -2.79
N ALA A 76 -8.89 -11.55 -2.92
CA ALA A 76 -7.76 -12.06 -2.15
C ALA A 76 -6.93 -10.96 -1.50
N TYR A 77 -6.40 -11.28 -0.33
CA TYR A 77 -5.19 -10.66 0.21
C TYR A 77 -4.01 -11.16 -0.64
N GLY A 78 -3.79 -10.50 -1.77
CA GLY A 78 -2.83 -10.91 -2.79
C GLY A 78 -1.39 -10.78 -2.30
N ILE A 79 -0.57 -11.76 -2.64
CA ILE A 79 0.88 -11.75 -2.45
C ILE A 79 1.52 -11.92 -3.81
N GLY A 80 2.40 -10.98 -4.19
CA GLY A 80 3.19 -11.05 -5.41
C GLY A 80 4.10 -12.29 -5.39
N GLU A 81 4.26 -12.94 -6.53
CA GLU A 81 4.93 -14.24 -6.59
C GLU A 81 6.44 -14.19 -6.35
N SER A 82 7.02 -12.98 -6.39
CA SER A 82 8.43 -12.73 -6.12
C SER A 82 8.69 -12.34 -4.65
N VAL A 83 7.69 -12.43 -3.76
CA VAL A 83 7.74 -11.91 -2.38
C VAL A 83 7.78 -13.06 -1.38
N GLU A 84 8.67 -12.97 -0.39
CA GLU A 84 8.72 -13.90 0.74
C GLU A 84 7.61 -13.59 1.78
N ALA A 85 7.41 -14.51 2.75
CA ALA A 85 6.19 -14.65 3.55
C ALA A 85 5.78 -13.46 4.45
N ASP A 86 6.64 -12.46 4.67
CA ASP A 86 6.33 -11.28 5.51
C ASP A 86 5.65 -10.19 4.67
N SER A 87 4.35 -10.41 4.36
CA SER A 87 3.61 -9.53 3.45
C SER A 87 2.45 -8.78 4.13
N TRP A 88 1.47 -9.50 4.66
CA TRP A 88 0.30 -8.91 5.33
C TRP A 88 0.55 -8.92 6.85
N ASN A 89 -0.28 -8.23 7.63
CA ASN A 89 -0.18 -8.35 9.08
C ASN A 89 -0.34 -9.83 9.51
N SER A 90 0.40 -10.23 10.55
CA SER A 90 0.35 -11.56 11.17
C SER A 90 -1.07 -12.10 11.45
N GLU A 91 -2.05 -11.23 11.66
CA GLU A 91 -3.46 -11.61 11.78
C GLU A 91 -3.99 -12.30 10.52
N ILE A 92 -3.69 -11.79 9.33
CA ILE A 92 -4.12 -12.41 8.06
C ILE A 92 -3.48 -13.79 7.92
N HIS A 93 -2.17 -13.88 8.20
CA HIS A 93 -1.42 -15.13 8.11
C HIS A 93 -1.95 -16.23 9.06
N SER A 94 -2.53 -15.85 10.19
CA SER A 94 -3.03 -16.79 11.20
C SER A 94 -4.54 -17.07 11.13
N SER A 95 -5.33 -16.22 10.48
CA SER A 95 -6.80 -16.29 10.50
C SER A 95 -7.44 -16.60 9.15
N LYS A 96 -6.78 -16.31 8.03
CA LYS A 96 -7.36 -16.50 6.69
C LYS A 96 -6.87 -17.80 6.04
N GLN A 97 -7.75 -18.42 5.27
CA GLN A 97 -7.43 -19.62 4.49
C GLN A 97 -6.56 -19.24 3.27
N ARG A 98 -5.53 -20.02 2.98
CA ARG A 98 -4.71 -19.82 1.77
C ARG A 98 -5.43 -20.32 0.53
N ILE A 99 -5.08 -19.75 -0.63
CA ILE A 99 -5.67 -20.18 -1.89
C ILE A 99 -5.31 -21.64 -2.22
N ASP A 100 -4.12 -22.12 -1.88
CA ASP A 100 -3.74 -23.53 -2.10
C ASP A 100 -4.34 -24.52 -1.09
N GLU A 101 -5.01 -24.02 -0.06
CA GLU A 101 -5.89 -24.79 0.83
C GLU A 101 -7.35 -24.75 0.36
N PHE A 102 -7.70 -23.79 -0.50
CA PHE A 102 -9.05 -23.56 -0.99
C PHE A 102 -9.29 -24.17 -2.39
N ILE A 103 -8.31 -24.05 -3.29
CA ILE A 103 -8.29 -24.68 -4.62
C ILE A 103 -7.19 -25.73 -4.61
N ASP A 104 -7.51 -26.96 -5.01
CA ASP A 104 -6.52 -28.03 -5.16
C ASP A 104 -5.50 -27.68 -6.25
N ASN A 105 -4.23 -27.53 -5.87
CA ASN A 105 -3.08 -27.29 -6.77
C ASN A 105 -3.29 -26.10 -7.74
N PRO A 106 -3.46 -24.86 -7.22
CA PRO A 106 -3.75 -23.71 -8.03
C PRO A 106 -2.55 -23.37 -8.93
N PHE A 107 -2.80 -22.96 -10.18
CA PHE A 107 -1.73 -22.71 -11.15
C PHE A 107 -0.73 -21.63 -10.69
N ARG A 108 -1.21 -20.58 -10.01
CA ARG A 108 -0.43 -19.49 -9.39
C ARG A 108 -1.21 -18.92 -8.18
N TYR A 109 -0.53 -18.08 -7.41
CA TYR A 109 -1.01 -17.32 -6.25
C TYR A 109 -1.47 -18.17 -5.05
N GLY A 110 -1.00 -19.42 -4.95
CA GLY A 110 -1.36 -20.33 -3.86
C GLY A 110 -1.05 -19.77 -2.46
N ASN A 111 0.02 -18.99 -2.33
CA ASN A 111 0.41 -18.34 -1.07
C ASN A 111 -0.49 -17.15 -0.67
N SER A 112 -1.34 -16.63 -1.57
CA SER A 112 -2.27 -15.55 -1.23
C SER A 112 -3.41 -16.07 -0.34
N TYR A 113 -4.10 -15.18 0.36
CA TYR A 113 -5.20 -15.56 1.26
C TYR A 113 -6.56 -15.19 0.69
N VAL A 114 -7.54 -16.06 0.88
CA VAL A 114 -8.93 -15.83 0.46
C VAL A 114 -9.55 -14.77 1.38
N CYS A 115 -10.02 -13.68 0.79
CA CYS A 115 -10.93 -12.75 1.46
C CYS A 115 -12.37 -13.23 1.24
N GLU A 116 -12.78 -13.37 -0.01
CA GLU A 116 -14.10 -13.88 -0.42
C GLU A 116 -14.03 -14.57 -1.78
N HIS A 117 -15.02 -15.42 -2.12
CA HIS A 117 -15.12 -16.11 -3.41
C HIS A 117 -16.47 -15.94 -4.10
N TYR A 118 -16.46 -16.08 -5.43
CA TYR A 118 -17.64 -15.97 -6.28
C TYR A 118 -17.55 -16.90 -7.49
N GLU A 119 -18.69 -17.43 -7.90
CA GLU A 119 -18.89 -18.16 -9.15
C GLU A 119 -19.65 -17.27 -10.13
N PRO A 120 -18.99 -16.69 -11.15
CA PRO A 120 -19.67 -15.85 -12.12
C PRO A 120 -20.48 -16.69 -13.12
N ILE A 121 -21.71 -16.23 -13.37
CA ILE A 121 -22.65 -16.75 -14.35
C ILE A 121 -22.93 -15.65 -15.37
N VAL A 122 -22.53 -15.87 -16.62
CA VAL A 122 -22.71 -14.89 -17.70
C VAL A 122 -23.95 -15.25 -18.51
N ASN A 123 -24.95 -14.37 -18.48
CA ASN A 123 -26.23 -14.51 -19.18
C ASN A 123 -26.38 -13.38 -20.21
N GLY A 124 -25.78 -13.55 -21.38
CA GLY A 124 -25.76 -12.51 -22.40
C GLY A 124 -24.92 -11.31 -21.96
N GLU A 125 -25.56 -10.17 -21.71
CA GLU A 125 -24.89 -8.93 -21.28
C GLU A 125 -24.72 -8.83 -19.75
N GLU A 126 -25.51 -9.58 -18.99
CA GLU A 126 -25.52 -9.57 -17.53
C GLU A 126 -24.59 -10.63 -16.93
N VAL A 127 -24.02 -10.32 -15.77
CA VAL A 127 -23.20 -11.24 -14.98
C VAL A 127 -23.77 -11.30 -13.57
N ASN A 128 -24.13 -12.50 -13.14
CA ASN A 128 -24.55 -12.79 -11.77
C ASN A 128 -23.42 -13.52 -11.05
N TYR A 129 -23.33 -13.35 -9.74
CA TYR A 129 -22.27 -13.95 -8.93
C TYR A 129 -22.93 -14.81 -7.86
N LEU A 130 -22.54 -16.09 -7.78
CA LEU A 130 -22.97 -16.97 -6.70
C LEU A 130 -21.85 -17.17 -5.68
N ARG A 131 -22.19 -17.33 -4.42
CA ARG A 131 -21.32 -17.87 -3.37
C ARG A 131 -22.09 -18.98 -2.68
N ASP A 132 -21.54 -20.18 -2.67
CA ASP A 132 -22.14 -21.37 -2.06
C ASP A 132 -23.60 -21.62 -2.52
N GLY A 133 -23.84 -21.43 -3.82
CA GLY A 133 -25.15 -21.61 -4.46
C GLY A 133 -26.16 -20.47 -4.22
N LYS A 134 -25.78 -19.38 -3.56
CA LYS A 134 -26.63 -18.20 -3.35
C LYS A 134 -26.12 -17.00 -4.10
N GLU A 135 -27.04 -16.21 -4.66
CA GLU A 135 -26.69 -14.97 -5.36
C GLU A 135 -26.15 -13.92 -4.39
N VAL A 136 -25.01 -13.32 -4.77
CA VAL A 136 -24.37 -12.22 -4.04
C VAL A 136 -24.61 -10.93 -4.82
N SER A 137 -25.16 -9.94 -4.13
CA SER A 137 -25.43 -8.64 -4.76
C SER A 137 -24.14 -7.87 -5.03
N LYS A 138 -24.12 -7.06 -6.10
CA LYS A 138 -23.00 -6.14 -6.38
C LYS A 138 -22.71 -5.19 -5.22
N LYS A 139 -23.74 -4.80 -4.46
CA LYS A 139 -23.59 -3.96 -3.27
C LYS A 139 -22.72 -4.66 -2.22
N GLN A 140 -23.03 -5.93 -1.92
CA GLN A 140 -22.25 -6.72 -0.97
C GLN A 140 -20.80 -6.89 -1.44
N MET A 141 -20.59 -7.23 -2.72
CA MET A 141 -19.24 -7.34 -3.30
C MET A 141 -18.45 -6.03 -3.23
N THR A 142 -19.14 -4.88 -3.37
CA THR A 142 -18.53 -3.56 -3.23
C THR A 142 -18.09 -3.33 -1.78
N GLU A 143 -18.94 -3.65 -0.81
CA GLU A 143 -18.62 -3.53 0.63
C GLU A 143 -17.45 -4.45 1.02
N GLU A 144 -17.38 -5.66 0.47
CA GLU A 144 -16.28 -6.62 0.72
C GLU A 144 -14.95 -6.11 0.11
N LEU A 145 -14.97 -5.55 -1.11
CA LEU A 145 -13.79 -4.91 -1.71
C LEU A 145 -13.37 -3.66 -0.94
N ASP A 146 -14.32 -2.79 -0.57
CA ASP A 146 -14.07 -1.56 0.18
C ASP A 146 -13.41 -1.90 1.52
N SER A 147 -13.94 -2.88 2.27
CA SER A 147 -13.34 -3.32 3.53
C SER A 147 -11.90 -3.83 3.37
N LEU A 148 -11.62 -4.59 2.31
CA LEU A 148 -10.25 -5.08 2.04
C LEU A 148 -9.31 -3.93 1.62
N VAL A 149 -9.80 -2.98 0.83
CA VAL A 149 -9.04 -1.80 0.41
C VAL A 149 -8.73 -0.90 1.61
N ASP A 150 -9.68 -0.70 2.51
CA ASP A 150 -9.49 0.10 3.72
C ASP A 150 -8.45 -0.55 4.64
N TYR A 151 -8.54 -1.87 4.84
CA TYR A 151 -7.51 -2.62 5.56
C TYR A 151 -6.13 -2.52 4.91
N TYR A 152 -6.07 -2.57 3.57
CA TYR A 152 -4.81 -2.38 2.84
C TYR A 152 -4.25 -0.97 3.03
N LYS A 153 -5.09 0.07 3.01
CA LYS A 153 -4.66 1.45 3.30
C LYS A 153 -4.15 1.59 4.72
N GLU A 154 -4.81 0.97 5.71
CA GLU A 154 -4.31 0.90 7.08
C GLU A 154 -2.94 0.22 7.16
N CYS A 155 -2.74 -0.89 6.44
CA CYS A 155 -1.45 -1.57 6.39
C CYS A 155 -0.35 -0.74 5.69
N MET A 156 -0.75 0.14 4.77
CA MET A 156 0.14 1.05 4.05
C MET A 156 0.27 2.41 4.75
N ASP A 157 -0.35 2.59 5.92
CA ASP A 157 -0.46 3.87 6.64
C ASP A 157 -0.94 5.04 5.75
N ILE A 158 -1.77 4.76 4.74
CA ILE A 158 -2.38 5.78 3.88
C ILE A 158 -3.51 6.43 4.68
N ASP A 159 -3.34 7.71 5.07
CA ASP A 159 -4.34 8.48 5.84
C ASP A 159 -5.73 8.44 5.16
N LEU A 160 -6.65 7.66 5.76
CA LEU A 160 -8.03 7.41 5.29
C LEU A 160 -8.97 8.64 5.35
N LYS A 161 -8.47 9.83 5.72
CA LYS A 161 -9.33 10.95 6.14
C LYS A 161 -9.70 11.96 5.06
N ASP A 162 -9.31 11.80 3.80
CA ASP A 162 -9.67 12.77 2.74
C ASP A 162 -9.92 12.10 1.37
N GLU A 163 -10.84 11.14 1.33
CA GLU A 163 -11.04 10.24 0.17
C GLU A 163 -11.73 10.85 -1.07
N THR A 164 -12.11 12.13 -1.09
CA THR A 164 -13.06 12.61 -2.12
C THR A 164 -12.48 13.53 -3.20
N SER A 165 -11.15 13.71 -3.30
CA SER A 165 -10.61 14.66 -4.28
C SER A 165 -9.38 14.17 -5.03
N VAL A 166 -9.25 14.59 -6.30
CA VAL A 166 -8.03 14.53 -7.13
C VAL A 166 -6.80 15.09 -6.40
N ILE A 167 -7.05 15.95 -5.41
CA ILE A 167 -6.04 16.50 -4.51
C ILE A 167 -5.39 15.38 -3.71
N SER A 168 -6.12 14.35 -3.22
CA SER A 168 -5.56 13.21 -2.46
C SER A 168 -4.52 12.38 -3.22
N THR A 169 -4.75 12.09 -4.50
CA THR A 169 -3.79 11.35 -5.36
C THR A 169 -2.55 12.18 -5.67
N GLY A 170 -2.75 13.47 -6.03
CA GLY A 170 -1.64 14.41 -6.13
C GLY A 170 -0.94 14.59 -4.79
N LEU A 171 -1.68 14.41 -3.69
CA LEU A 171 -1.15 14.54 -2.35
C LEU A 171 -0.16 13.38 -2.07
N PHE A 172 -0.58 12.14 -2.23
CA PHE A 172 0.31 10.97 -2.07
C PHE A 172 1.58 11.07 -2.92
N TYR A 173 1.44 11.50 -4.18
CA TYR A 173 2.57 11.63 -5.10
C TYR A 173 3.65 12.60 -4.59
N MET A 174 3.28 13.70 -3.91
CA MET A 174 4.32 14.60 -3.39
C MET A 174 4.97 14.13 -2.08
N GLU A 175 4.32 13.29 -1.27
CA GLU A 175 4.97 12.71 -0.08
C GLU A 175 6.08 11.76 -0.51
N GLN A 176 5.77 10.89 -1.47
CA GLN A 176 6.79 10.07 -2.13
C GLN A 176 7.89 10.93 -2.77
N GLN A 177 7.53 11.99 -3.50
CA GLN A 177 8.55 12.87 -4.09
C GLN A 177 9.40 13.58 -3.03
N LEU A 178 8.83 13.92 -1.88
CA LEU A 178 9.55 14.51 -0.75
C LEU A 178 10.53 13.49 -0.16
N GLU A 179 10.09 12.26 0.08
CA GLU A 179 10.94 11.16 0.54
C GLU A 179 12.10 10.91 -0.44
N ASP A 180 11.80 10.70 -1.73
CA ASP A 180 12.78 10.51 -2.79
C ASP A 180 13.77 11.67 -2.86
N PHE A 181 13.29 12.91 -2.68
CA PHE A 181 14.13 14.09 -2.65
C PHE A 181 15.06 14.09 -1.44
N ILE A 182 14.56 13.78 -0.24
CA ILE A 182 15.36 13.69 0.98
C ILE A 182 16.43 12.61 0.86
N ILE A 183 16.06 11.41 0.38
CA ILE A 183 16.99 10.28 0.21
C ILE A 183 18.09 10.61 -0.80
N ARG A 184 17.74 11.16 -1.97
CA ARG A 184 18.72 11.48 -3.03
C ARG A 184 19.69 12.58 -2.62
N ASN A 185 19.26 13.49 -1.77
CA ASN A 185 20.07 14.61 -1.30
C ASN A 185 20.47 14.45 0.17
N TRP A 186 20.48 13.22 0.70
CA TRP A 186 20.59 12.93 2.13
C TRP A 186 21.72 13.71 2.80
N GLU A 187 22.94 13.59 2.27
CA GLU A 187 24.15 14.25 2.76
C GLU A 187 24.06 15.79 2.81
N GLU A 188 23.19 16.40 2.02
CA GLU A 188 22.97 17.85 1.98
C GLU A 188 21.92 18.32 2.99
N THR A 189 21.10 17.40 3.52
CA THR A 189 20.03 17.70 4.48
C THR A 189 20.55 17.83 5.92
N GLU A 190 19.80 18.52 6.78
CA GLU A 190 20.09 18.52 8.23
C GLU A 190 19.97 17.11 8.85
N LEU A 191 19.16 16.24 8.25
CA LEU A 191 19.05 14.84 8.65
C LEU A 191 20.33 14.10 8.34
N GLY A 192 20.83 14.16 7.10
CA GLY A 192 22.05 13.46 6.72
C GLY A 192 23.32 13.98 7.37
N LYS A 193 23.33 15.22 7.91
CA LYS A 193 24.41 15.67 8.79
C LYS A 193 24.44 14.93 10.13
N LYS A 194 23.29 14.50 10.65
CA LYS A 194 23.13 13.86 11.97
C LYS A 194 23.01 12.34 11.90
N TYR A 195 22.51 11.81 10.78
CA TYR A 195 22.06 10.42 10.68
C TYR A 195 22.65 9.73 9.44
N ASP A 196 23.01 8.46 9.58
CA ASP A 196 23.45 7.57 8.51
C ASP A 196 22.26 6.77 7.95
N LEU A 197 22.21 6.63 6.62
CA LEU A 197 21.36 5.65 5.97
C LEU A 197 21.93 4.24 6.18
N ILE A 198 21.04 3.26 6.17
CA ILE A 198 21.31 1.84 6.41
C ILE A 198 21.34 1.12 5.06
N TYR A 199 22.39 0.33 4.87
CA TYR A 199 22.58 -0.49 3.69
C TYR A 199 22.79 -1.95 4.10
N GLU A 200 22.16 -2.88 3.40
CA GLU A 200 22.39 -4.33 3.52
C GLU A 200 22.82 -4.87 2.16
N GLU A 201 23.92 -5.62 2.12
CA GLU A 201 24.50 -6.17 0.89
C GLU A 201 24.77 -5.12 -0.23
N GLY A 202 24.90 -3.84 0.15
CA GLY A 202 25.10 -2.72 -0.78
C GLY A 202 23.80 -2.10 -1.29
N GLU A 203 22.64 -2.62 -0.90
CA GLU A 203 21.32 -2.05 -1.20
C GLU A 203 20.84 -1.13 -0.08
N LEU A 204 20.22 0.00 -0.44
CA LEU A 204 19.62 0.94 0.53
C LEU A 204 18.33 0.34 1.09
N ILE A 205 18.30 0.09 2.40
CA ILE A 205 17.10 -0.41 3.08
C ILE A 205 16.40 0.64 3.93
N SER A 206 17.03 1.81 4.14
CA SER A 206 16.45 2.87 4.96
C SER A 206 15.11 3.38 4.45
N GLN A 207 14.90 3.44 3.13
CA GLN A 207 13.69 4.00 2.52
C GLN A 207 12.59 2.95 2.49
N GLN A 208 11.36 3.32 2.89
CA GLN A 208 10.21 2.42 2.95
C GLN A 208 10.55 1.13 3.72
N TYR A 209 11.16 1.28 4.91
CA TYR A 209 11.63 0.16 5.72
C TYR A 209 10.45 -0.68 6.19
N ARG A 210 10.39 -1.93 5.71
CA ARG A 210 9.26 -2.84 5.94
C ARG A 210 9.35 -3.52 7.30
N THR A 211 8.23 -3.59 8.00
CA THR A 211 8.06 -4.33 9.26
C THR A 211 6.81 -5.21 9.22
N ASP A 212 6.65 -6.10 10.20
CA ASP A 212 5.43 -6.91 10.38
C ASP A 212 4.20 -6.10 10.84
N ILE A 213 4.38 -4.81 11.14
CA ILE A 213 3.31 -3.90 11.61
C ILE A 213 3.09 -2.66 10.73
N GLY A 214 3.69 -2.62 9.54
CA GLY A 214 3.60 -1.48 8.61
C GLY A 214 4.95 -1.08 8.01
N ILE A 215 4.96 0.04 7.29
CA ILE A 215 6.15 0.56 6.60
C ILE A 215 6.55 1.89 7.23
N MET A 216 7.82 2.02 7.61
CA MET A 216 8.41 3.29 8.04
C MET A 216 8.92 4.04 6.82
N ASP A 217 8.65 5.34 6.70
CA ASP A 217 9.17 6.13 5.57
C ASP A 217 10.70 6.06 5.51
N ILE A 218 11.38 6.46 6.58
CA ILE A 218 12.84 6.36 6.64
C ILE A 218 13.30 5.81 8.00
N LEU A 219 14.09 4.73 7.97
CA LEU A 219 14.83 4.24 9.14
C LEU A 219 16.31 4.58 9.00
N ALA A 220 16.87 5.34 9.94
CA ALA A 220 18.25 5.77 9.94
C ALA A 220 18.99 5.39 11.23
N LYS A 221 20.29 5.69 11.28
CA LYS A 221 21.16 5.52 12.45
C LYS A 221 21.74 6.85 12.90
N ASP A 222 21.69 7.15 14.18
CA ASP A 222 22.36 8.31 14.76
C ASP A 222 23.88 8.17 14.67
N LYS A 223 24.53 9.14 14.02
CA LYS A 223 25.99 9.17 13.83
C LYS A 223 26.74 9.25 15.16
N LYS A 224 26.11 9.75 16.23
CA LYS A 224 26.73 9.98 17.53
C LYS A 224 26.77 8.74 18.40
N ASP A 225 25.64 8.04 18.51
CA ASP A 225 25.46 6.93 19.46
C ASP A 225 25.02 5.62 18.80
N GLY A 226 24.74 5.62 17.50
CA GLY A 226 24.32 4.45 16.74
C GLY A 226 22.89 4.01 17.03
N SER A 227 22.09 4.83 17.72
CA SER A 227 20.68 4.51 17.95
C SER A 227 19.88 4.63 16.65
N TYR A 228 18.81 3.85 16.54
CA TYR A 228 17.87 3.92 15.44
C TYR A 228 17.05 5.21 15.52
N VAL A 229 16.76 5.75 14.35
CA VAL A 229 15.94 6.96 14.19
C VAL A 229 14.83 6.64 13.21
N VAL A 230 13.60 6.63 13.72
CA VAL A 230 12.39 6.48 12.90
C VAL A 230 11.99 7.86 12.41
N ILE A 231 11.92 8.05 11.10
CA ILE A 231 11.58 9.33 10.49
C ILE A 231 10.28 9.14 9.71
N GLU A 232 9.26 9.90 10.09
CA GLU A 232 7.95 9.92 9.45
C GLU A 232 7.74 11.25 8.72
N LEU A 233 7.31 11.19 7.46
CA LEU A 233 7.09 12.35 6.61
C LEU A 233 5.60 12.63 6.50
N LYS A 234 5.17 13.86 6.82
CA LYS A 234 3.78 14.30 6.64
C LYS A 234 3.75 15.61 5.87
N ARG A 235 3.08 15.63 4.72
CA ARG A 235 3.02 16.86 3.94
C ARG A 235 1.96 17.85 4.46
N LYS A 236 0.87 17.34 5.03
CA LYS A 236 -0.19 18.16 5.63
C LYS A 236 0.14 18.53 7.09
N GLN A 237 -0.83 19.18 7.73
CA GLN A 237 -0.85 19.35 9.17
C GLN A 237 -0.81 17.97 9.82
N THR A 238 0.21 17.76 10.64
CA THR A 238 0.37 16.61 11.51
C THR A 238 -0.77 16.58 12.53
N SER A 239 -1.34 15.41 12.77
CA SER A 239 -2.25 15.19 13.89
C SER A 239 -1.54 14.41 14.99
N ASP A 240 -2.22 14.22 16.11
CA ASP A 240 -1.90 13.26 17.16
C ASP A 240 -1.67 11.83 16.60
N GLU A 241 -2.24 11.51 15.43
CA GLU A 241 -2.05 10.22 14.75
C GLU A 241 -0.59 10.03 14.29
N THR A 242 0.09 11.09 13.85
CA THR A 242 1.50 11.02 13.44
C THR A 242 2.40 10.65 14.63
N ILE A 243 2.12 11.22 15.81
CA ILE A 243 2.84 10.86 17.04
C ILE A 243 2.55 9.40 17.42
N GLY A 244 1.29 8.96 17.30
CA GLY A 244 0.90 7.57 17.50
C GLY A 244 1.65 6.61 16.57
N GLN A 245 1.82 6.97 15.31
CA GLN A 245 2.53 6.17 14.31
C GLN A 245 4.03 6.07 14.61
N VAL A 246 4.70 7.21 14.87
CA VAL A 246 6.12 7.24 15.23
C VAL A 246 6.37 6.46 16.51
N THR A 247 5.55 6.66 17.55
CA THR A 247 5.71 5.92 18.82
C THR A 247 5.46 4.42 18.68
N ARG A 248 4.52 4.00 17.81
CA ARG A 248 4.30 2.58 17.46
C ARG A 248 5.57 1.97 16.86
N TYR A 249 6.17 2.63 15.87
CA TYR A 249 7.39 2.16 15.22
C TYR A 249 8.61 2.17 16.15
N MET A 250 8.79 3.21 16.95
CA MET A 250 9.82 3.24 17.99
C MET A 250 9.65 2.07 18.98
N GLY A 251 8.41 1.79 19.40
CA GLY A 251 8.12 0.63 20.26
C GLY A 251 8.47 -0.70 19.61
N TRP A 252 8.26 -0.83 18.30
CA TRP A 252 8.67 -1.99 17.53
C TRP A 252 10.19 -2.15 17.48
N ILE A 253 10.92 -1.09 17.13
CA ILE A 253 12.40 -1.07 17.09
C ILE A 253 12.97 -1.48 18.45
N LYS A 254 12.44 -0.91 19.53
CA LYS A 254 12.86 -1.22 20.90
C LYS A 254 12.68 -2.70 21.24
N LYS A 255 11.60 -3.33 20.79
CA LYS A 255 11.31 -4.75 21.08
C LYS A 255 12.05 -5.71 20.16
N LYS A 256 12.14 -5.40 18.87
CA LYS A 256 12.60 -6.32 17.81
C LYS A 256 14.07 -6.15 17.48
N LEU A 257 14.56 -4.91 17.46
CA LEU A 257 15.96 -4.58 17.20
C LEU A 257 16.75 -4.28 18.49
N GLY A 258 16.07 -4.28 19.64
CA GLY A 258 16.71 -4.19 20.95
C GLY A 258 17.31 -2.82 21.28
N ASP A 259 16.81 -1.75 20.66
CA ASP A 259 17.31 -0.39 20.88
C ASP A 259 16.40 0.43 21.82
N PRO A 260 16.78 0.59 23.10
CA PRO A 260 15.99 1.37 24.04
C PRO A 260 16.07 2.88 23.83
N GLU A 261 17.09 3.36 23.09
CA GLU A 261 17.41 4.78 22.83
C GLU A 261 16.95 5.23 21.45
N VAL A 262 16.06 4.46 20.81
CA VAL A 262 15.43 4.82 19.54
C VAL A 262 14.79 6.20 19.64
N LYS A 263 15.01 7.02 18.61
CA LYS A 263 14.48 8.38 18.48
C LYS A 263 13.42 8.43 17.38
N GLY A 264 12.51 9.37 17.50
CA GLY A 264 11.53 9.68 16.46
C GLY A 264 11.82 11.04 15.82
N ILE A 265 11.55 11.16 14.54
CA ILE A 265 11.54 12.44 13.83
C ILE A 265 10.26 12.52 13.02
N ILE A 266 9.58 13.65 13.11
CA ILE A 266 8.48 13.98 12.22
C ILE A 266 8.94 15.12 11.31
N VAL A 267 8.84 14.92 10.00
CA VAL A 267 9.10 15.97 8.99
C VAL A 267 7.76 16.46 8.47
N ALA A 268 7.38 17.68 8.83
CA ALA A 268 6.05 18.23 8.61
C ALA A 268 6.06 19.50 7.76
N GLY A 269 4.99 19.74 7.00
CA GLY A 269 4.82 21.01 6.26
C GLY A 269 4.38 22.17 7.16
N LYS A 270 3.83 21.86 8.35
CA LYS A 270 3.38 22.83 9.34
C LYS A 270 3.43 22.23 10.74
N PHE A 271 3.79 23.07 11.72
CA PHE A 271 3.66 22.77 13.14
C PHE A 271 2.38 23.39 13.69
N ASP A 272 1.47 22.60 14.26
CA ASP A 272 0.22 23.06 14.83
C ASP A 272 0.16 22.84 16.35
N GLU A 273 -0.84 23.42 17.01
CA GLU A 273 -0.98 23.29 18.48
C GLU A 273 -1.17 21.84 18.92
N LYS A 274 -1.80 20.99 18.09
CA LYS A 274 -1.99 19.57 18.45
C LYS A 274 -0.65 18.83 18.50
N LEU A 275 0.19 19.03 17.49
CA LEU A 275 1.52 18.45 17.46
C LEU A 275 2.39 19.02 18.58
N ASP A 276 2.28 20.31 18.88
CA ASP A 276 2.96 20.95 20.01
C ASP A 276 2.64 20.26 21.35
N TYR A 277 1.34 20.12 21.67
CA TYR A 277 0.92 19.44 22.90
C TYR A 277 1.32 17.96 22.93
N ALA A 278 1.27 17.26 21.79
CA ALA A 278 1.64 15.85 21.73
C ALA A 278 3.17 15.66 21.86
N GLN A 279 3.97 16.51 21.22
CA GLN A 279 5.42 16.48 21.27
C GLN A 279 5.95 16.72 22.69
N GLU A 280 5.32 17.63 23.45
CA GLU A 280 5.70 17.91 24.85
C GLU A 280 5.66 16.63 25.71
N MET A 281 4.78 15.67 25.39
CA MET A 281 4.67 14.38 26.07
C MET A 281 5.62 13.31 25.51
N THR A 282 6.27 13.56 24.38
CA THR A 282 7.19 12.64 23.69
C THR A 282 8.54 13.32 23.40
N PRO A 283 9.37 13.57 24.42
CA PRO A 283 10.59 14.37 24.30
C PRO A 283 11.69 13.73 23.44
N ASN A 284 11.56 12.43 23.14
CA ASN A 284 12.42 11.67 22.24
C ASN A 284 11.97 11.74 20.77
N ILE A 285 10.98 12.59 20.46
CA ILE A 285 10.52 12.89 19.10
C ILE A 285 10.88 14.34 18.77
N GLU A 286 11.71 14.52 17.74
CA GLU A 286 12.00 15.82 17.15
C GLU A 286 11.05 16.12 15.99
N VAL A 287 10.80 17.41 15.74
CA VAL A 287 10.00 17.84 14.58
C VAL A 287 10.83 18.76 13.70
N PHE A 288 10.92 18.41 12.42
CA PHE A 288 11.52 19.21 11.37
C PHE A 288 10.41 19.77 10.48
N LEU A 289 10.55 21.03 10.08
CA LEU A 289 9.67 21.63 9.11
C LEU A 289 10.34 21.69 7.75
N TYR A 290 9.63 21.26 6.71
CA TYR A 290 10.07 21.43 5.33
C TYR A 290 9.22 22.48 4.62
N GLN A 291 9.82 23.16 3.65
CA GLN A 291 9.17 24.14 2.79
C GLN A 291 9.59 23.89 1.34
N VAL A 292 8.64 24.01 0.41
CA VAL A 292 8.90 23.93 -1.03
C VAL A 292 8.79 25.33 -1.63
N ASP A 293 9.91 25.87 -2.09
CA ASP A 293 9.95 27.15 -2.80
C ASP A 293 10.11 26.93 -4.32
N PHE A 294 9.04 27.17 -5.08
CA PHE A 294 9.07 27.09 -6.54
C PHE A 294 8.98 28.50 -7.16
N LYS A 295 9.91 28.83 -8.06
CA LYS A 295 9.90 30.09 -8.82
C LYS A 295 10.11 29.79 -10.31
N LEU A 296 9.08 30.10 -11.11
CA LEU A 296 9.15 30.05 -12.57
C LEU A 296 9.27 31.47 -13.11
N ASN A 297 10.36 31.75 -13.83
CA ASN A 297 10.57 33.04 -14.47
C ASN A 297 10.53 32.87 -15.99
N GLU A 298 9.77 33.73 -16.66
CA GLU A 298 9.77 33.80 -18.12
C GLU A 298 11.12 34.34 -18.60
N HIS A 299 11.78 33.60 -19.49
CA HIS A 299 12.95 34.12 -20.19
C HIS A 299 12.50 35.05 -21.31
N LYS A 300 12.55 36.36 -21.05
CA LYS A 300 12.36 37.37 -22.10
C LYS A 300 13.68 37.56 -22.84
N ARG A 301 13.65 37.32 -24.16
CA ARG A 301 14.73 37.72 -25.08
C ARG A 301 14.70 39.23 -25.30
#